data_AF-A0A838VRQ6-F1
#
_entry.id   AF-A0A838VRQ6-F1
#
_cell.length_a   1.000
_cell.length_b   1.000
_cell.length_c   1.000
_cell.angle_alpha   90.00
_cell.angle_beta   90.00
_cell.angle_gamma   90.00
#
_symmetry.space_group_name_H-M   'P 1'
#
loop_
_entity.id
_entity.type
_entity.pdbx_description
1 polymer ?
#
loop_
_entity_poly.entity_id
_entity_poly.type
_entity_poly.pdbx_seq_one_letter_code
_entity_poly.pdbx_strand_id
1 'polypeptide(L)'
;MGLWKRMMRSSWKKWGSLFLIGVSLSVALASCSGGTNQSAKSGGDVELTLVSFAVTKAAHEKIIPQFVEQWQKEHNQKVSFNQSYGGSGTQTRAVIDGLEADVVHLALALDTQKIEKAGLIQPGWQTKAPNEAIVSKSVAAIVTRAG
;
A
#
# COMPACT_ATOMS: atom_id res chain seq x y z
N MET A 1 2.61 81.84 18.31
CA MET A 1 3.44 82.44 17.24
C MET A 1 4.68 81.59 17.05
N GLY A 2 5.20 81.59 15.82
CA GLY A 2 6.01 80.54 15.20
C GLY A 2 7.21 80.01 15.97
N LEU A 3 7.44 78.70 15.81
CA LEU A 3 8.77 78.05 15.86
C LEU A 3 8.76 76.58 15.42
N TRP A 4 7.62 75.98 15.05
CA TRP A 4 7.56 74.59 14.57
C TRP A 4 7.62 74.44 13.05
N LYS A 5 8.08 75.47 12.34
CA LYS A 5 8.06 75.56 10.87
C LYS A 5 9.31 75.02 10.16
N ARG A 6 10.16 74.22 10.82
CA ARG A 6 11.48 73.90 10.23
C ARG A 6 12.05 72.49 10.47
N MET A 7 11.27 71.55 10.98
CA MET A 7 11.74 70.18 11.11
C MET A 7 10.60 69.23 10.75
N MET A 8 10.91 68.16 10.03
CA MET A 8 9.98 67.14 9.53
C MET A 8 9.23 67.41 8.22
N ARG A 9 9.73 68.32 7.36
CA ARG A 9 9.40 68.32 5.91
C ARG A 9 10.13 67.22 5.12
N SER A 10 11.02 66.43 5.73
CA SER A 10 11.87 65.45 5.03
C SER A 10 11.40 64.00 5.13
N SER A 11 10.42 63.68 5.97
CA SER A 11 10.07 62.28 6.27
C SER A 11 8.99 61.67 5.36
N TRP A 12 8.37 62.44 4.47
CA TRP A 12 7.29 61.95 3.60
C TRP A 12 7.72 61.53 2.20
N LYS A 13 8.87 61.99 1.71
CA LYS A 13 9.35 61.61 0.37
C LYS A 13 10.01 60.22 0.32
N LYS A 14 10.38 59.66 1.48
CA LYS A 14 11.00 58.32 1.55
C LYS A 14 10.00 57.16 1.66
N TRP A 15 8.73 57.43 1.97
CA TRP A 15 7.70 56.39 2.07
C TRP A 15 6.89 56.17 0.78
N GLY A 16 6.80 57.16 -0.11
CA GLY A 16 6.16 56.97 -1.42
C GLY A 16 6.93 56.08 -2.39
N SER A 17 8.25 55.90 -2.18
CA SER A 17 9.10 55.13 -3.09
C SER A 17 9.15 53.63 -2.77
N LEU A 18 8.68 53.19 -1.60
CA LEU A 18 8.72 51.78 -1.20
C LEU A 18 7.42 51.02 -1.50
N PHE A 19 6.32 51.71 -1.80
CA PHE A 19 5.05 51.06 -2.17
C PHE A 19 4.89 50.78 -3.67
N LEU A 20 5.66 51.43 -4.54
CA LEU A 20 5.57 51.20 -5.99
C LEU A 20 6.45 50.05 -6.51
N ILE A 21 7.34 49.50 -5.68
CA ILE A 21 8.15 48.30 -6.02
C ILE A 21 7.49 47.02 -5.47
N GLY A 22 6.56 47.13 -4.50
CA GLY A 22 5.88 45.99 -3.90
C GLY A 22 4.67 45.46 -4.67
N VAL A 23 4.11 46.22 -5.62
CA VAL A 23 2.87 45.84 -6.34
C VAL A 23 3.14 45.27 -7.74
N SER A 24 4.37 45.30 -8.25
CA SER A 24 4.73 44.67 -9.53
C SER A 24 5.14 43.20 -9.41
N LEU A 25 5.26 42.65 -8.19
CA LEU A 25 5.63 41.25 -7.95
C LEU A 25 4.45 40.42 -7.39
N SER A 26 3.22 40.72 -7.80
CA SER A 26 2.02 39.96 -7.40
C SER A 26 1.11 39.54 -8.56
N VAL A 27 1.55 39.71 -9.82
CA VAL A 27 0.74 39.36 -11.02
C VAL A 27 1.38 38.24 -11.86
N ALA A 28 2.24 37.41 -11.24
CA ALA A 28 2.86 36.26 -11.93
C ALA A 28 2.43 34.88 -11.39
N LEU A 29 1.35 34.80 -10.60
CA LEU A 29 0.83 33.52 -10.07
C LEU A 29 -0.57 33.13 -10.59
N ALA A 30 -1.12 33.88 -11.55
CA ALA A 30 -2.45 33.64 -12.12
C ALA A 30 -2.44 32.78 -13.41
N SER A 31 -1.43 31.94 -13.61
CA SER A 31 -1.36 31.05 -14.76
C SER A 31 -0.85 29.68 -14.36
N CYS A 32 -1.70 28.95 -13.62
CA CYS A 32 -1.84 27.50 -13.67
C CYS A 32 -3.14 27.13 -12.95
N SER A 33 -4.27 27.65 -13.45
CA SER A 33 -5.52 26.89 -13.46
C SER A 33 -5.39 25.74 -14.48
N GLY A 34 -4.33 24.94 -14.35
CA GLY A 34 -4.15 23.69 -15.06
C GLY A 34 -4.97 22.67 -14.29
N GLY A 35 -5.98 22.12 -14.96
CA GLY A 35 -7.04 21.34 -14.36
C GLY A 35 -6.54 20.38 -13.29
N THR A 36 -7.36 20.22 -12.26
CA THR A 36 -7.42 19.01 -11.46
C THR A 36 -7.80 17.86 -12.40
N ASN A 37 -6.86 17.44 -13.25
CA ASN A 37 -6.75 16.06 -13.66
C ASN A 37 -6.39 15.33 -12.37
N GLN A 38 -7.44 14.97 -11.64
CA GLN A 38 -7.46 13.71 -10.92
C GLN A 38 -7.28 12.62 -11.97
N SER A 39 -6.08 12.52 -12.54
CA SER A 39 -5.58 11.26 -13.03
C SER A 39 -5.61 10.39 -11.80
N ALA A 40 -6.62 9.50 -11.76
CA ALA A 40 -6.62 8.37 -10.85
C ALA A 40 -5.19 7.86 -10.83
N LYS A 41 -4.54 7.96 -9.66
CA LYS A 41 -3.20 7.46 -9.44
C LYS A 41 -3.34 5.95 -9.58
N SER A 42 -3.24 5.46 -10.81
CA SER A 42 -3.01 4.07 -11.13
C SER A 42 -1.78 3.72 -10.30
N GLY A 43 -1.99 3.02 -9.20
CA GLY A 43 -0.88 2.48 -8.42
C GLY A 43 -0.04 1.70 -9.42
N GLY A 44 1.28 1.93 -9.42
CA GLY A 44 2.17 1.22 -10.34
C GLY A 44 2.04 -0.30 -10.22
N ASP A 45 2.72 -1.02 -11.11
CA ASP A 45 2.78 -2.47 -11.06
C ASP A 45 3.16 -2.96 -9.65
N VAL A 46 2.39 -3.91 -9.12
CA VAL A 46 2.59 -4.51 -7.79
C VAL A 46 2.98 -5.97 -7.95
N GLU A 47 4.00 -6.39 -7.22
CA GLU A 47 4.34 -7.79 -7.08
C GLU A 47 4.02 -8.24 -5.65
N LEU A 48 3.33 -9.36 -5.52
CA LEU A 48 2.99 -9.97 -4.24
C LEU A 48 3.71 -11.31 -4.08
N THR A 49 4.21 -11.60 -2.88
CA THR A 49 4.77 -12.91 -2.54
C THR A 49 3.76 -13.73 -1.75
N LEU A 50 3.29 -14.82 -2.35
CA LEU A 50 2.44 -15.83 -1.72
C LEU A 50 3.30 -16.96 -1.16
N VAL A 51 3.19 -17.18 0.15
CA VAL A 51 3.79 -18.34 0.83
C VAL A 51 2.69 -19.31 1.26
N SER A 52 2.70 -20.53 0.71
CA SER A 52 1.63 -21.51 0.95
C SER A 52 2.14 -22.94 1.10
N PHE A 53 1.28 -23.84 1.59
CA PHE A 53 1.63 -25.25 1.73
C PHE A 53 1.42 -26.03 0.43
N ALA A 54 2.19 -27.10 0.21
CA ALA A 54 2.34 -27.76 -1.09
C ALA A 54 1.02 -28.21 -1.76
N VAL A 55 0.03 -28.61 -0.97
CA VAL A 55 -1.25 -29.13 -1.48
C VAL A 55 -2.06 -28.08 -2.23
N THR A 56 -1.90 -26.79 -1.92
CA THR A 56 -2.71 -25.71 -2.51
C THR A 56 -2.21 -25.26 -3.87
N LYS A 57 -1.02 -25.71 -4.33
CA LYS A 57 -0.40 -25.24 -5.56
C LYS A 57 -1.33 -25.35 -6.77
N ALA A 58 -1.95 -26.52 -6.95
CA ALA A 58 -2.87 -26.76 -8.07
C ALA A 58 -4.13 -25.87 -8.03
N ALA A 59 -4.54 -25.40 -6.85
CA ALA A 59 -5.64 -24.45 -6.72
C ALA A 59 -5.19 -23.03 -7.09
N HIS A 60 -4.06 -22.58 -6.57
CA HIS A 60 -3.52 -21.24 -6.86
C HIS A 60 -3.10 -21.06 -8.33
N GLU A 61 -2.63 -22.12 -9.00
CA GLU A 61 -2.38 -22.10 -10.46
C GLU A 61 -3.62 -21.74 -11.27
N LYS A 62 -4.82 -22.00 -10.73
CA LYS A 62 -6.09 -21.63 -11.36
C LYS A 62 -6.63 -20.29 -10.85
N ILE A 63 -6.47 -20.01 -9.56
CA ILE A 63 -7.02 -18.80 -8.90
C ILE A 63 -6.23 -17.55 -9.25
N ILE A 64 -4.89 -17.59 -9.20
CA ILE A 64 -4.05 -16.41 -9.39
C ILE A 64 -4.25 -15.76 -10.77
N PRO A 65 -4.27 -16.50 -11.90
CA PRO A 65 -4.52 -15.87 -13.20
C PRO A 65 -5.86 -15.15 -13.28
N GLN A 66 -6.91 -15.73 -12.69
CA GLN A 66 -8.24 -15.12 -12.65
C GLN A 66 -8.24 -13.85 -11.80
N PHE A 67 -7.59 -13.87 -10.64
CA PHE A 67 -7.44 -12.69 -9.80
C PHE A 67 -6.69 -11.57 -10.52
N VAL A 68 -5.56 -11.87 -11.17
CA VAL A 68 -4.78 -10.88 -11.91
C VAL A 68 -5.58 -10.26 -13.06
N GLU A 69 -6.30 -11.09 -13.83
CA GLU A 69 -7.16 -10.61 -14.92
C GLU A 69 -8.29 -9.71 -14.39
N GLN A 70 -8.95 -10.13 -13.32
CA GLN A 70 -10.02 -9.37 -12.70
C GLN A 70 -9.50 -8.03 -12.14
N TRP A 71 -8.38 -8.06 -11.41
CA TRP A 71 -7.78 -6.86 -10.83
C TRP A 71 -7.37 -5.84 -11.88
N GLN A 72 -6.78 -6.29 -12.99
CA GLN A 72 -6.44 -5.40 -14.10
C GLN A 72 -7.68 -4.73 -14.70
N LYS A 73 -8.80 -5.47 -14.84
CA LYS A 73 -10.05 -4.90 -15.38
C LYS A 73 -10.69 -3.89 -14.42
N GLU A 74 -10.67 -4.17 -13.13
CA GLU A 74 -11.36 -3.36 -12.11
C GLU A 74 -10.54 -2.13 -11.70
N HIS A 75 -9.21 -2.27 -11.62
CA HIS A 75 -8.33 -1.25 -11.06
C HIS A 75 -7.35 -0.65 -12.07
N ASN A 76 -7.29 -1.17 -13.30
CA ASN A 76 -6.31 -0.78 -14.31
C ASN A 76 -4.87 -0.78 -13.75
N GLN A 77 -4.56 -1.79 -12.94
CA GLN A 77 -3.28 -1.99 -12.28
C GLN A 77 -2.82 -3.42 -12.53
N LYS A 78 -1.54 -3.57 -12.87
CA LYS A 78 -0.93 -4.88 -13.07
C LYS A 78 -0.45 -5.44 -11.74
N VAL A 79 -0.82 -6.69 -11.48
CA VAL A 79 -0.37 -7.45 -10.31
C VAL A 79 0.35 -8.71 -10.77
N SER A 80 1.52 -8.99 -10.21
CA SER A 80 2.25 -10.25 -10.39
C SER A 80 2.42 -10.98 -9.06
N PHE A 81 2.67 -12.29 -9.13
CA PHE A 81 2.85 -13.13 -7.95
C PHE A 81 4.16 -13.89 -7.99
N ASN A 82 4.99 -13.68 -6.98
CA ASN A 82 6.03 -14.64 -6.57
C ASN A 82 5.40 -15.67 -5.63
N GLN A 83 5.81 -16.94 -5.72
CA GLN A 83 5.13 -18.04 -5.03
C GLN A 83 6.12 -19.03 -4.42
N SER A 84 5.91 -19.39 -3.16
CA SER A 84 6.67 -20.42 -2.45
C SER A 84 5.74 -21.49 -1.90
N TYR A 85 6.04 -22.77 -2.20
CA TYR A 85 5.26 -23.93 -1.77
C TYR A 85 6.12 -24.95 -1.04
N GLY A 86 5.63 -25.47 0.09
CA GLY A 86 6.35 -26.48 0.87
C GLY A 86 5.52 -27.07 2.01
N GLY A 87 6.15 -27.76 2.96
CA GLY A 87 5.46 -28.16 4.19
C GLY A 87 5.01 -26.93 4.98
N SER A 88 3.78 -26.92 5.52
CA SER A 88 3.20 -25.75 6.20
C SER A 88 4.12 -25.18 7.29
N GLY A 89 4.59 -26.02 8.22
CA GLY A 89 5.52 -25.59 9.26
C GLY A 89 6.91 -25.18 8.76
N THR A 90 7.36 -25.69 7.60
CA THR A 90 8.61 -25.23 6.97
C THR A 90 8.45 -23.83 6.39
N GLN A 91 7.32 -23.58 5.72
CA GLN A 91 7.00 -22.26 5.18
C GLN A 91 6.80 -21.23 6.29
N THR A 92 6.14 -21.61 7.40
CA THR A 92 6.06 -20.79 8.61
C THR A 92 7.44 -20.37 9.12
N ARG A 93 8.38 -21.32 9.24
CA ARG A 93 9.75 -21.00 9.67
C ARG A 93 10.44 -20.09 8.67
N ALA A 94 10.34 -20.37 7.38
CA ALA A 94 10.94 -19.53 6.34
C ALA A 94 10.48 -18.06 6.46
N VAL A 95 9.18 -17.81 6.68
CA VAL A 95 8.66 -16.45 6.87
C VAL A 95 9.21 -15.81 8.15
N ILE A 96 9.23 -16.54 9.27
CA ILE A 96 9.79 -16.05 10.53
C ILE A 96 11.29 -15.73 10.38
N ASP A 97 12.01 -16.51 9.59
CA ASP A 97 13.45 -16.38 9.35
C ASP A 97 13.79 -15.35 8.25
N GLY A 98 12.80 -14.65 7.68
CA GLY A 98 13.02 -13.51 6.80
C GLY A 98 12.60 -13.69 5.33
N LEU A 99 11.91 -14.77 4.96
CA LEU A 99 11.22 -14.82 3.68
C LEU A 99 10.06 -13.81 3.70
N GLU A 100 10.21 -12.72 2.95
CA GLU A 100 9.20 -11.68 2.84
C GLU A 100 7.94 -12.23 2.16
N ALA A 101 6.85 -12.29 2.91
CA ALA A 101 5.56 -12.79 2.44
C ALA A 101 4.50 -11.71 2.63
N ASP A 102 3.83 -11.34 1.55
CA ASP A 102 2.67 -10.44 1.61
C ASP A 102 1.42 -11.22 2.02
N VAL A 103 1.32 -12.47 1.58
CA VAL A 103 0.19 -13.34 1.87
C VAL A 103 0.69 -14.72 2.29
N VAL A 104 0.17 -15.21 3.42
CA VAL A 104 0.36 -16.59 3.85
C VAL A 104 -0.95 -17.36 3.76
N HIS A 105 -0.92 -18.53 3.14
CA HIS A 105 -2.02 -19.48 3.12
C HIS A 105 -1.51 -20.84 3.60
N LEU A 106 -1.65 -21.10 4.90
CA LEU A 106 -1.03 -22.22 5.60
C LEU A 106 -2.05 -23.31 5.92
N ALA A 107 -1.57 -24.52 6.23
CA ALA A 107 -2.43 -25.69 6.39
C ALA A 107 -3.27 -25.64 7.69
N LEU A 108 -2.76 -24.97 8.73
CA LEU A 108 -3.36 -24.93 10.06
C LEU A 108 -3.30 -23.52 10.62
N ALA A 109 -4.32 -23.11 11.38
CA ALA A 109 -4.33 -21.84 12.08
C ALA A 109 -3.14 -21.68 13.05
N LEU A 110 -2.68 -22.79 13.65
CA LEU A 110 -1.52 -22.81 14.55
C LEU A 110 -0.22 -22.35 13.87
N ASP A 111 -0.09 -22.55 12.57
CA ASP A 111 1.08 -22.13 11.81
C ASP A 111 1.06 -20.61 11.57
N THR A 112 -0.10 -20.03 11.25
CA THR A 112 -0.30 -18.58 11.18
C THR A 112 -0.12 -17.91 12.55
N GLN A 113 -0.60 -18.53 13.63
CA GLN A 113 -0.38 -18.03 15.00
C GLN A 113 1.10 -17.96 15.40
N LYS A 114 1.97 -18.81 14.85
CA LYS A 114 3.42 -18.70 15.10
C LYS A 114 4.01 -17.45 14.44
N ILE A 115 3.53 -17.10 13.25
CA ILE A 115 3.95 -15.87 12.54
C ILE A 115 3.43 -14.63 13.28
N GLU A 116 2.19 -14.67 13.77
CA GLU A 116 1.63 -13.65 14.66
C GLU A 116 2.48 -13.46 15.93
N LYS A 117 2.86 -14.57 16.60
CA LYS A 117 3.74 -14.53 17.78
C LYS A 117 5.14 -13.99 17.47
N ALA A 118 5.62 -14.15 16.24
CA ALA A 118 6.87 -13.55 15.76
C ALA A 118 6.73 -12.05 15.43
N GLY A 119 5.52 -11.48 15.51
CA GLY A 119 5.25 -10.06 15.29
C GLY A 119 5.07 -9.67 13.83
N LEU A 120 5.03 -10.64 12.91
CA LEU A 120 4.90 -10.39 11.46
C LEU A 120 3.43 -10.33 11.00
N ILE A 121 2.50 -10.80 11.83
CA ILE A 121 1.04 -10.67 11.63
C ILE A 121 0.45 -9.99 12.85
N GLN A 122 -0.45 -9.03 12.63
CA GLN A 122 -1.14 -8.34 13.72
C GLN A 122 -2.07 -9.30 14.49
N PRO A 123 -2.21 -9.11 15.81
CA PRO A 123 -3.12 -9.93 16.60
C PRO A 123 -4.58 -9.88 16.11
N GLY A 124 -5.28 -11.00 16.27
CA GLY A 124 -6.70 -11.11 15.89
C GLY A 124 -6.95 -11.22 14.39
N TRP A 125 -5.97 -11.73 13.64
CA TRP A 125 -6.10 -11.97 12.20
C TRP A 125 -7.28 -12.90 11.84
N GLN A 126 -7.65 -13.82 12.73
CA GLN A 126 -8.73 -14.79 12.53
C GLN A 126 -10.07 -14.10 12.26
N THR A 127 -10.31 -12.93 12.86
CA THR A 127 -11.58 -12.22 12.72
C THR A 127 -11.57 -11.18 11.60
N LYS A 128 -10.48 -11.07 10.83
CA LYS A 128 -10.34 -10.06 9.77
C LYS A 128 -11.02 -10.48 8.46
N ALA A 129 -11.32 -11.76 8.30
CA ALA A 129 -12.01 -12.30 7.15
C ALA A 129 -13.11 -13.29 7.59
N PRO A 130 -14.12 -13.55 6.74
CA PRO A 130 -15.15 -14.55 7.01
C PRO A 130 -14.57 -15.93 7.34
N ASN A 131 -15.35 -16.77 8.01
CA ASN A 131 -14.99 -18.15 8.35
C ASN A 131 -13.68 -18.26 9.13
N GLU A 132 -13.43 -17.34 10.07
CA GLU A 132 -12.21 -17.33 10.90
C GLU A 132 -10.92 -17.20 10.06
N ALA A 133 -11.01 -16.52 8.91
CA ALA A 133 -9.95 -16.45 7.89
C ALA A 133 -9.54 -17.81 7.30
N ILE A 134 -10.44 -18.81 7.36
CA ILE A 134 -10.24 -20.13 6.78
C ILE A 134 -10.95 -20.20 5.42
N VAL A 135 -10.15 -20.26 4.35
CA VAL A 135 -10.67 -20.27 2.97
C VAL A 135 -11.16 -21.64 2.50
N SER A 136 -10.69 -22.74 3.11
CA SER A 136 -11.14 -24.09 2.79
C SER A 136 -10.99 -25.04 3.98
N LYS A 137 -11.83 -26.08 4.01
CA LYS A 137 -11.76 -27.19 4.96
C LYS A 137 -11.63 -28.50 4.19
N SER A 138 -10.86 -29.43 4.71
CA SER A 138 -10.68 -30.76 4.14
C SER A 138 -10.63 -31.80 5.26
N VAL A 139 -10.56 -33.07 4.87
CA VAL A 139 -10.48 -34.21 5.78
C VAL A 139 -9.26 -35.06 5.43
N ALA A 140 -8.72 -35.76 6.44
CA ALA A 140 -7.71 -36.78 6.18
C ALA A 140 -8.35 -37.99 5.50
N ALA A 141 -7.69 -38.52 4.48
CA ALA A 141 -8.09 -39.76 3.80
C ALA A 141 -6.87 -40.64 3.60
N ILE A 142 -7.08 -41.96 3.57
CA ILE A 142 -6.03 -42.94 3.30
C ILE A 142 -6.04 -43.23 1.80
N VAL A 143 -4.95 -42.91 1.12
CA VAL A 143 -4.75 -43.24 -0.30
C VAL A 143 -4.04 -44.59 -0.39
N THR A 144 -4.63 -45.55 -1.10
CA THR A 144 -4.06 -46.87 -1.33
C THR A 144 -3.62 -47.04 -2.79
N ARG A 145 -2.71 -47.99 -3.05
CA ARG A 145 -2.37 -48.41 -4.42
C ARG A 145 -3.53 -49.19 -5.05
N ALA A 146 -3.54 -49.28 -6.38
CA ALA A 146 -4.35 -50.28 -7.07
C ALA A 146 -3.89 -51.69 -6.66
N GLY A 147 -4.86 -52.60 -6.51
CA GLY A 147 -4.66 -53.99 -6.09
C GLY A 147 -3.64 -54.72 -6.96
#